data_AF-A0A0U2UEW1-F1
#
_entry.id   AF-A0A0U2UEW1-F1
#
_cell.length_a   1.000
_cell.length_b   1.000
_cell.length_c   1.000
_cell.angle_alpha   90.00
_cell.angle_beta   90.00
_cell.angle_gamma   90.00
#
_symmetry.space_group_name_H-M   'P 1'
#
loop_
_entity.id
_entity.type
_entity.pdbx_description
1 polymer ?
#
loop_
_entity_poly.entity_id
_entity_poly.type
_entity_poly.pdbx_seq_one_letter_code
_entity_poly.pdbx_strand_id
1 'polypeptide(L)'
;MKKRIFFLAAVWLLAVSVTTACGGAANTRQEVRTHSKDGLLGITEVNPNMPLSKTYRTYSDDVRVMEAAIKERFPMVTNTTITLNGPVAHVLLNVPAGTSAEEIARIKHEAQAVLAAASPRYNIDADVSAK
;
A
#
# COMPACT_ATOMS: atom_id res chain seq x y z
N MET A 1 7.22 48.88 41.85
CA MET A 1 6.23 47.91 41.34
C MET A 1 6.18 47.80 39.81
N LYS A 2 6.57 48.83 39.02
CA LYS A 2 6.54 48.80 37.55
C LYS A 2 7.55 47.87 36.84
N LYS A 3 8.70 47.54 37.46
CA LYS A 3 9.73 46.65 36.86
C LYS A 3 9.35 45.15 36.89
N ARG A 4 8.51 44.72 37.84
CA ARG A 4 8.01 43.33 37.91
C ARG A 4 6.98 43.02 36.83
N ILE A 5 6.17 44.02 36.47
CA ILE A 5 5.16 43.91 35.39
C ILE A 5 5.83 43.81 34.02
N PHE A 6 6.93 44.54 33.81
CA PHE A 6 7.73 44.42 32.56
C PHE A 6 8.39 43.05 32.40
N PHE A 7 8.90 42.45 33.49
CA PHE A 7 9.49 41.11 33.46
C PHE A 7 8.45 40.00 33.22
N LEU A 8 7.23 40.14 33.74
CA LEU A 8 6.14 39.19 33.50
C LEU A 8 5.59 39.24 32.07
N ALA A 9 5.56 40.42 31.44
CA ALA A 9 5.15 40.57 30.05
C ALA A 9 6.19 40.00 29.05
N ALA A 10 7.48 40.13 29.35
CA ALA A 10 8.55 39.59 28.50
C ALA A 10 8.62 38.06 28.51
N VAL A 11 8.28 37.42 29.63
CA VAL A 11 8.24 35.94 29.75
C VAL A 11 7.02 35.35 29.04
N TRP A 12 5.89 36.06 29.02
CA TRP A 12 4.70 35.64 28.27
C TRP A 12 4.88 35.74 26.75
N LEU A 13 5.67 36.71 26.27
CA LEU A 13 5.96 36.86 24.84
C LEU A 13 6.93 35.80 24.29
N LEU A 14 7.79 35.23 25.14
CA LEU A 14 8.76 34.19 24.73
C LEU A 14 8.16 32.78 24.69
N ALA A 15 7.02 32.56 25.37
CA ALA A 15 6.39 31.25 25.48
C ALA A 15 5.53 30.87 24.25
N VAL A 16 5.25 31.81 23.34
CA VAL A 16 4.40 31.58 22.16
C VAL A 16 5.21 31.12 20.93
N SER A 17 6.54 31.24 20.95
CA SER A 17 7.40 30.97 19.79
C SER A 17 7.80 29.50 19.55
N VAL A 18 7.28 28.53 20.31
CA VAL A 18 7.73 27.11 20.22
C VAL A 18 6.69 26.17 19.56
N THR A 19 5.51 26.63 19.18
CA THR A 19 4.44 25.73 18.68
C THR A 19 4.29 25.65 17.16
N THR A 20 5.18 26.26 16.37
CA THR A 20 5.19 26.10 14.89
C THR A 20 6.47 25.44 14.40
N ALA A 21 6.83 24.29 14.96
CA ALA A 21 7.70 23.32 14.30
C ALA A 21 6.83 22.17 13.78
N CYS A 22 6.29 22.38 12.58
CA CYS A 22 5.87 21.36 11.61
C CYS A 22 5.47 19.98 12.18
N GLY A 23 4.19 19.87 12.56
CA GLY A 23 3.47 18.62 12.35
C GLY A 23 3.28 18.41 10.85
N GLY A 24 4.26 17.77 10.21
CA GLY A 24 4.21 17.34 8.82
C GLY A 24 4.48 15.85 8.78
N ALA A 25 3.42 15.07 8.60
CA ALA A 25 3.44 13.63 8.55
C ALA A 25 4.53 13.08 7.61
N ALA A 26 5.18 12.02 8.11
CA ALA A 26 5.80 10.93 7.38
C ALA A 26 5.56 10.97 5.86
N ASN A 27 6.48 11.59 5.13
CA ASN A 27 6.72 11.23 3.75
C ASN A 27 8.12 10.64 3.72
N THR A 28 8.19 9.34 4.01
CA THR A 28 9.28 8.47 3.59
C THR A 28 9.40 8.62 2.08
N ARG A 29 10.15 9.63 1.64
CA ARG A 29 10.60 9.74 0.25
C ARG A 29 11.58 8.59 0.09
N GLN A 30 11.05 7.47 -0.36
CA GLN A 30 11.82 6.31 -0.77
C GLN A 30 12.82 6.83 -1.82
N GLU A 31 14.08 6.98 -1.41
CA GLU A 31 15.16 7.34 -2.32
C GLU A 31 15.16 6.30 -3.43
N VAL A 32 14.80 6.73 -4.64
CA VAL A 32 14.95 5.94 -5.85
C VAL A 32 16.45 5.71 -5.99
N ARG A 33 16.90 4.51 -5.60
CA ARG A 33 18.30 4.11 -5.75
C ARG A 33 18.62 4.02 -7.24
N THR A 34 19.23 5.06 -7.78
CA THR A 34 19.86 5.03 -9.11
C THR A 34 21.11 4.19 -9.00
N HIS A 35 21.03 2.92 -9.42
CA HIS A 35 22.21 2.07 -9.52
C HIS A 35 23.06 2.50 -10.72
N SER A 36 24.35 2.66 -10.45
CA SER A 36 25.37 3.12 -11.38
C SER A 36 25.48 2.21 -12.60
N LYS A 37 25.69 2.86 -13.74
CA LYS A 37 25.88 2.33 -15.09
C LYS A 37 26.93 1.20 -15.15
N ASP A 38 26.53 -0.04 -14.90
CA ASP A 38 27.40 -1.22 -15.11
C ASP A 38 26.74 -2.27 -16.01
N GLY A 39 26.32 -1.83 -17.19
CA GLY A 39 26.05 -2.72 -18.31
C GLY A 39 27.22 -2.70 -19.28
N LEU A 40 28.04 -3.75 -19.31
CA LEU A 40 29.00 -4.16 -20.35
C LEU A 40 29.35 -3.11 -21.45
N LEU A 41 30.01 -1.98 -21.10
CA LEU A 41 30.42 -0.85 -21.98
C LEU A 41 29.50 0.40 -22.03
N GLY A 42 28.52 0.54 -21.13
CA GLY A 42 27.68 1.74 -21.03
C GLY A 42 26.68 1.93 -22.19
N ILE A 43 26.53 0.91 -23.04
CA ILE A 43 25.60 0.89 -24.19
C ILE A 43 24.20 0.38 -23.83
N THR A 44 24.01 -0.13 -22.61
CA THR A 44 22.69 -0.47 -22.10
C THR A 44 22.29 0.52 -21.02
N GLU A 45 21.53 1.54 -21.42
CA GLU A 45 20.74 2.35 -20.50
C GLU A 45 19.55 1.52 -20.02
N VAL A 46 19.82 0.51 -19.18
CA VAL A 46 18.77 -0.21 -18.48
C VAL A 46 18.22 0.71 -17.43
N ASN A 47 17.27 1.56 -17.81
CA ASN A 47 16.41 2.23 -16.84
C ASN A 47 15.70 1.13 -16.04
N PRO A 48 15.98 0.98 -14.73
CA PRO A 48 15.35 -0.05 -13.91
C PRO A 48 13.83 0.11 -13.84
N ASN A 49 13.32 1.30 -14.19
CA ASN A 49 11.89 1.63 -14.29
C ASN A 49 11.34 1.56 -15.72
N MET A 50 12.10 1.10 -16.72
CA MET A 50 11.53 0.82 -18.04
C MET A 50 10.95 -0.60 -18.06
N PRO A 51 9.62 -0.76 -18.16
CA PRO A 51 9.01 -2.07 -18.24
C PRO A 51 9.28 -2.66 -19.63
N LEU A 52 10.44 -3.30 -19.79
CA LEU A 52 10.81 -4.03 -21.00
C LEU A 52 10.06 -5.37 -21.14
N SER A 53 9.26 -5.75 -20.14
CA SER A 53 8.38 -6.92 -20.18
C SER A 53 7.02 -6.63 -19.54
N LYS A 54 5.97 -7.33 -20.00
CA LYS A 54 4.62 -7.28 -19.40
C LYS A 54 4.58 -7.71 -17.92
N THR A 55 5.66 -8.29 -17.41
CA THR A 55 5.83 -8.79 -16.04
C THR A 55 6.52 -7.81 -15.09
N TYR A 56 7.04 -6.69 -15.58
CA TYR A 56 7.66 -5.68 -14.71
C TYR A 56 6.60 -4.73 -14.17
N ARG A 57 5.96 -5.14 -13.07
CA ARG A 57 4.90 -4.40 -12.39
C ARG A 57 5.34 -4.00 -11.00
N THR A 58 5.05 -2.77 -10.60
CA THR A 58 5.23 -2.34 -9.21
C THR A 58 4.21 -3.05 -8.31
N TYR A 59 4.44 -3.03 -6.99
CA TYR A 59 3.47 -3.60 -6.04
C TYR A 59 2.09 -2.94 -6.15
N SER A 60 2.05 -1.63 -6.37
CA SER A 60 0.78 -0.91 -6.52
C SER A 60 0.05 -1.30 -7.80
N ASP A 61 0.78 -1.51 -8.90
CA ASP A 61 0.17 -2.01 -10.12
C ASP A 61 -0.47 -3.37 -9.87
N ASP A 62 0.24 -4.29 -9.23
CA ASP A 62 -0.22 -5.65 -8.92
C ASP A 62 -1.47 -5.70 -8.09
N VAL A 63 -1.52 -4.89 -7.02
CA VAL A 63 -2.73 -4.72 -6.21
C VAL A 63 -3.92 -4.35 -7.10
N ARG A 64 -3.76 -3.40 -8.03
CA ARG A 64 -4.86 -2.99 -8.92
C ARG A 64 -5.37 -4.10 -9.84
N VAL A 65 -4.50 -4.98 -10.34
CA VAL A 65 -4.99 -6.12 -11.18
C VAL A 65 -5.64 -7.19 -10.33
N MET A 66 -5.12 -7.47 -9.13
CA MET A 66 -5.77 -8.40 -8.22
C MET A 66 -7.15 -7.89 -7.80
N GLU A 67 -7.27 -6.60 -7.48
CA GLU A 67 -8.56 -5.94 -7.18
C GLU A 67 -9.51 -6.01 -8.38
N ALA A 68 -9.03 -5.72 -9.59
CA ALA A 68 -9.85 -5.80 -10.79
C ALA A 68 -10.34 -7.23 -11.05
N ALA A 69 -9.47 -8.22 -10.93
CA ALA A 69 -9.81 -9.63 -11.13
C ALA A 69 -10.86 -10.12 -10.11
N ILE A 70 -10.73 -9.72 -8.83
CA ILE A 70 -11.73 -10.04 -7.81
C ILE A 70 -13.06 -9.36 -8.10
N LYS A 71 -13.05 -8.07 -8.45
CA LYS A 71 -14.27 -7.30 -8.74
C LYS A 71 -15.01 -7.84 -9.96
N GLU A 72 -14.28 -8.26 -10.99
CA GLU A 72 -14.85 -8.86 -12.19
C GLU A 72 -15.46 -10.24 -11.91
N ARG A 73 -14.77 -11.08 -11.12
CA ARG A 73 -15.26 -12.43 -10.81
C ARG A 73 -16.39 -12.45 -9.79
N PHE A 74 -16.31 -11.59 -8.77
CA PHE A 74 -17.18 -11.60 -7.59
C PHE A 74 -17.81 -10.22 -7.36
N PRO A 75 -18.86 -9.85 -8.11
CA PRO A 75 -19.53 -8.55 -7.96
C PRO A 75 -20.22 -8.39 -6.60
N MET A 76 -20.45 -9.49 -5.86
CA MET A 76 -21.02 -9.48 -4.51
C MET A 76 -20.03 -9.08 -3.41
N VAL A 77 -18.72 -9.03 -3.70
CA VAL A 77 -17.71 -8.62 -2.73
C VAL A 77 -17.83 -7.11 -2.49
N THR A 78 -18.11 -6.73 -1.25
CA THR A 78 -18.35 -5.34 -0.86
C THR A 78 -17.07 -4.57 -0.63
N ASN A 79 -16.02 -5.25 -0.16
CA ASN A 79 -14.72 -4.67 0.09
C ASN A 79 -13.61 -5.71 -0.09
N THR A 80 -12.45 -5.26 -0.57
CA THR A 80 -11.26 -6.10 -0.75
C THR A 80 -10.07 -5.37 -0.18
N THR A 81 -9.33 -6.02 0.72
CA THR A 81 -8.10 -5.50 1.28
C THR A 81 -6.96 -6.42 0.84
N ILE A 82 -5.95 -5.86 0.18
CA ILE A 82 -4.78 -6.62 -0.27
C ILE A 82 -3.51 -6.03 0.33
N THR A 83 -2.76 -6.85 1.05
CA THR A 83 -1.48 -6.48 1.65
C THR A 83 -0.38 -7.35 1.07
N LEU A 84 0.62 -6.72 0.46
CA LEU A 84 1.77 -7.39 -0.12
C LEU A 84 2.97 -7.33 0.83
N ASN A 85 3.44 -8.50 1.26
CA ASN A 85 4.61 -8.68 2.12
C ASN A 85 5.65 -9.54 1.40
N GLY A 86 6.46 -8.90 0.54
CA GLY A 86 7.46 -9.59 -0.27
C GLY A 86 6.80 -10.60 -1.22
N PRO A 87 7.05 -11.92 -1.08
CA PRO A 87 6.44 -12.94 -1.92
C PRO A 87 5.03 -13.34 -1.48
N VAL A 88 4.52 -12.86 -0.34
CA VAL A 88 3.20 -13.24 0.19
C VAL A 88 2.18 -12.13 -0.04
N ALA A 89 1.02 -12.48 -0.56
CA ALA A 89 -0.13 -11.59 -0.70
C ALA A 89 -1.24 -12.04 0.25
N HIS A 90 -1.52 -11.24 1.27
CA HIS A 90 -2.67 -11.45 2.15
C HIS A 90 -3.87 -10.71 1.58
N VAL A 91 -4.96 -11.43 1.35
CA VAL A 91 -6.18 -10.88 0.77
C VAL A 91 -7.34 -11.15 1.70
N LEU A 92 -8.05 -10.08 2.08
CA LEU A 92 -9.29 -10.18 2.84
C LEU A 92 -10.45 -9.72 1.96
N LEU A 93 -11.39 -10.62 1.71
CA LEU A 93 -12.62 -10.37 0.97
C LEU A 93 -13.80 -10.24 1.93
N ASN A 94 -14.56 -9.16 1.80
CA ASN A 94 -15.78 -8.97 2.56
C ASN A 94 -17.00 -9.28 1.70
N VAL A 95 -17.83 -10.22 2.14
CA VAL A 95 -19.09 -10.61 1.48
C VAL A 95 -20.29 -10.19 2.34
N PRO A 96 -21.51 -10.09 1.79
CA PRO A 96 -22.69 -9.66 2.53
C PRO A 96 -23.00 -10.57 3.73
N ALA A 97 -23.41 -9.96 4.86
CA ALA A 97 -24.01 -10.67 5.97
C ALA A 97 -25.25 -11.48 5.51
N GLY A 98 -25.14 -12.81 5.56
CA GLY A 98 -26.15 -13.73 5.02
C GLY A 98 -25.59 -14.73 4.00
N THR A 99 -24.33 -14.56 3.58
CA THR A 99 -23.62 -15.55 2.76
C THR A 99 -23.42 -16.84 3.57
N SER A 100 -23.80 -18.00 3.01
CA SER A 100 -23.68 -19.29 3.71
C SER A 100 -22.21 -19.70 3.91
N ALA A 101 -21.93 -20.57 4.88
CA ALA A 101 -20.56 -21.03 5.10
C ALA A 101 -19.99 -21.80 3.89
N GLU A 102 -20.83 -22.56 3.20
CA GLU A 102 -20.47 -23.29 1.97
C GLU A 102 -20.14 -22.32 0.83
N GLU A 103 -20.92 -21.25 0.71
CA GLU A 103 -20.70 -20.18 -0.25
C GLU A 103 -19.38 -19.45 0.02
N ILE A 104 -19.12 -19.10 1.28
CA ILE A 104 -17.87 -18.48 1.72
C ILE A 104 -16.66 -19.36 1.38
N ALA A 105 -16.74 -20.67 1.65
CA ALA A 105 -15.67 -21.62 1.35
C ALA A 105 -15.43 -21.73 -0.17
N ARG A 106 -16.50 -21.71 -0.97
CA ARG A 106 -16.39 -21.71 -2.44
C ARG A 106 -15.73 -20.45 -2.95
N ILE A 107 -16.17 -19.27 -2.47
CA ILE A 107 -15.58 -17.98 -2.84
C ILE A 107 -14.11 -17.94 -2.46
N LYS A 108 -13.75 -18.44 -1.28
CA LYS A 108 -12.34 -18.52 -0.83
C LYS A 108 -11.49 -19.31 -1.82
N HIS A 109 -11.90 -20.54 -2.14
CA HIS A 109 -11.15 -21.41 -3.05
C HIS A 109 -11.03 -20.80 -4.45
N GLU A 110 -12.11 -20.23 -4.95
CA GLU A 110 -12.13 -19.63 -6.28
C GLU A 110 -11.32 -18.33 -6.34
N ALA A 111 -11.40 -17.49 -5.30
CA ALA A 111 -10.59 -16.27 -5.19
C ALA A 111 -9.09 -16.59 -5.18
N GLN A 112 -8.67 -17.64 -4.47
CA GLN A 112 -7.27 -18.10 -4.51
C GLN A 112 -6.83 -18.45 -5.93
N ALA A 113 -7.66 -19.18 -6.68
CA ALA A 113 -7.35 -19.56 -8.06
C ALA A 113 -7.26 -18.35 -9.01
N VAL A 114 -8.22 -17.42 -8.91
CA VAL A 114 -8.26 -16.20 -9.73
C VAL A 114 -7.06 -15.30 -9.45
N LEU A 115 -6.74 -15.10 -8.17
CA LEU A 115 -5.60 -14.28 -7.75
C LEU A 115 -4.25 -14.91 -8.15
N ALA A 116 -4.12 -16.24 -8.02
CA ALA A 116 -2.93 -16.95 -8.44
C ALA A 116 -2.71 -16.85 -9.97
N ALA A 117 -3.79 -16.88 -10.75
CA ALA A 117 -3.72 -16.68 -12.20
C ALA A 117 -3.40 -15.22 -12.56
N ALA A 118 -3.97 -14.25 -11.83
CA ALA A 118 -3.77 -12.83 -12.08
C ALA A 118 -2.37 -12.32 -11.70
N SER A 119 -1.78 -12.89 -10.64
CA SER A 119 -0.44 -12.54 -10.16
C SER A 119 0.35 -13.78 -9.72
N PRO A 120 0.90 -14.55 -10.67
CA PRO A 120 1.57 -15.83 -10.38
C PRO A 120 2.88 -15.69 -9.60
N ARG A 121 3.37 -14.47 -9.36
CA ARG A 121 4.59 -14.21 -8.60
C ARG A 121 4.39 -14.20 -7.07
N TYR A 122 3.15 -14.25 -6.58
CA TYR A 122 2.85 -14.23 -5.14
C TYR A 122 2.25 -15.53 -4.64
N ASN A 123 2.57 -15.86 -3.39
CA ASN A 123 1.88 -16.84 -2.59
C ASN A 123 0.61 -16.19 -2.01
N ILE A 124 -0.55 -16.60 -2.52
CA ILE A 124 -1.83 -16.01 -2.16
C ILE A 124 -2.39 -16.68 -0.90
N ASP A 125 -2.61 -15.88 0.14
CA ASP A 125 -3.35 -16.23 1.33
C ASP A 125 -4.65 -15.42 1.37
N ALA A 126 -5.75 -16.05 0.94
CA ALA A 126 -7.03 -15.38 0.85
C ALA A 126 -7.96 -15.82 2.00
N ASP A 127 -8.55 -14.84 2.65
CA ASP A 127 -9.58 -15.01 3.67
C ASP A 127 -10.87 -14.30 3.25
N VAL A 128 -12.01 -14.84 3.69
CA VAL A 128 -13.34 -14.36 3.35
C VAL A 128 -14.14 -14.18 4.61
N SER A 129 -14.58 -12.95 4.87
CA SER A 129 -15.39 -12.60 6.03
C SER A 129 -16.76 -12.05 5.61
N ALA A 130 -17.81 -12.45 6.32
CA ALA A 130 -19.15 -11.88 6.12
C ALA A 130 -19.31 -10.65 7.01
N LYS A 131 -19.74 -9.52 6.44
CA LYS A 131 -19.92 -8.25 7.15
C LYS A 131 -21.26 -7.59 6.83
#